data_AF-A0A3B3HQZ4-F1
#
_entry.id   AF-A0A3B3HQZ4-F1
#
_cell.length_a   1.000
_cell.length_b   1.000
_cell.length_c   1.000
_cell.angle_alpha   90.00
_cell.angle_beta   90.00
_cell.angle_gamma   90.00
#
_symmetry.space_group_name_H-M   'P 1'
#
loop_
_entity.id
_entity.type
_entity.pdbx_description
1 polymer ?
#
loop_
_entity_poly.entity_id
_entity_poly.type
_entity_poly.pdbx_seq_one_letter_code
_entity_poly.pdbx_strand_id
1 'polypeptide(L)'
;IEACRKDLDCEFFFSLDSDVALTNPDTLRILMEENKSVIAPMLSKHGKLWSNFWGALSPEGFYSRSEDYIEIVQAKRVGLWNVPYISQVYLVKGSVLRSKLSHLNLFVDQGMDPDMVFCKNVRDQGVFMFVSNRDEFGRLVASSNFNTSRLHPDMWQIFDNPLDWREKYIHENYSKIFEDQDGFVEQPCPDVYWFPAFSEKMCDQLVETMEDYGVWSGGSHKDERLSGGYENVPTVDIHMNQIGFEKEWLKFLKDYIAPVTEKLYPGYFPKAQAIMNFVVRYRPDEQPSLRPHHDSSTFTINIALNRKGVDYEGGGCRFLRYDCKVESPRKGWSFMHPGRLTHYHEGLPTTRGTRYIMVSFVDP
;
A
#
# COMPACT_ATOMS: atom_id res chain seq x y z
N ILE A 1 -14.54 14.61 23.91
CA ILE A 1 -15.84 14.43 24.60
C ILE A 1 -16.21 15.59 25.55
N GLU A 2 -15.33 16.02 26.47
CA GLU A 2 -15.67 17.06 27.48
C GLU A 2 -16.06 18.41 26.87
N ALA A 3 -15.42 18.80 25.76
CA ALA A 3 -15.79 20.00 25.03
C ALA A 3 -17.26 19.97 24.60
N CYS A 4 -17.71 18.88 23.96
CA CYS A 4 -19.10 18.71 23.55
C CYS A 4 -20.08 18.61 24.73
N ARG A 5 -19.63 18.08 25.88
CA ARG A 5 -20.44 18.02 27.10
C ARG A 5 -20.71 19.43 27.66
N LYS A 6 -19.74 20.34 27.59
CA LYS A 6 -19.86 21.73 28.10
C LYS A 6 -20.56 22.66 27.13
N ASP A 7 -20.48 22.37 25.84
CA ASP A 7 -21.07 23.15 24.76
C ASP A 7 -22.52 22.73 24.49
N LEU A 8 -23.46 23.67 24.61
CA LEU A 8 -24.88 23.43 24.33
C LEU A 8 -25.17 23.34 22.83
N ASP A 9 -24.34 23.98 22.00
CA ASP A 9 -24.47 24.01 20.54
C ASP A 9 -23.89 22.73 19.91
N CYS A 10 -23.12 21.94 20.66
CA CYS A 10 -22.65 20.63 20.22
C CYS A 10 -23.79 19.60 20.24
N GLU A 11 -24.41 19.35 19.09
CA GLU A 11 -25.48 18.34 18.95
C GLU A 11 -24.95 16.90 18.90
N PHE A 12 -23.77 16.68 18.33
CA PHE A 12 -23.16 15.36 18.18
C PHE A 12 -21.65 15.40 18.44
N PHE A 13 -21.14 14.35 19.08
CA PHE A 13 -19.71 14.09 19.24
C PHE A 13 -19.34 12.90 18.36
N PHE A 14 -18.50 13.12 17.34
CA PHE A 14 -17.96 12.08 16.47
C PHE A 14 -16.51 11.78 16.87
N SER A 15 -16.25 10.59 17.40
CA SER A 15 -14.91 10.09 17.70
C SER A 15 -14.38 9.30 16.52
N LEU A 16 -13.12 9.52 16.17
CA LEU A 16 -12.44 8.84 15.06
C LEU A 16 -10.96 8.66 15.41
N ASP A 17 -10.54 7.41 15.56
CA ASP A 17 -9.16 7.03 15.84
C ASP A 17 -8.33 7.02 14.56
N SER A 18 -7.00 7.12 14.70
CA SER A 18 -6.07 7.23 13.57
C SER A 18 -5.94 5.95 12.73
N ASP A 19 -6.35 4.80 13.25
CA ASP A 19 -6.34 3.51 12.56
C ASP A 19 -7.65 3.22 11.81
N VAL A 20 -8.49 4.24 11.63
CA VAL A 20 -9.72 4.17 10.85
C VAL A 20 -9.51 4.78 9.45
N ALA A 21 -9.80 3.99 8.42
CA ALA A 21 -9.91 4.46 7.04
C ALA A 21 -11.38 4.44 6.60
N LEU A 22 -12.07 5.58 6.74
CA LEU A 22 -13.42 5.77 6.19
C LEU A 22 -13.34 5.95 4.67
N THR A 23 -13.91 5.01 3.93
CA THR A 23 -14.00 5.08 2.46
C THR A 23 -15.32 5.69 2.01
N ASN A 24 -16.33 5.69 2.87
CA ASN A 24 -17.63 6.28 2.59
C ASN A 24 -17.70 7.73 3.12
N PRO A 25 -17.72 8.75 2.23
CA PRO A 25 -17.74 10.16 2.63
C PRO A 25 -19.05 10.55 3.33
N ASP A 26 -20.13 9.79 3.15
CA ASP A 26 -21.44 10.03 3.77
C ASP A 26 -21.55 9.46 5.19
N THR A 27 -20.51 8.80 5.72
CA THR A 27 -20.55 8.10 7.02
C THR A 27 -21.17 8.94 8.14
N LEU A 28 -20.71 10.18 8.34
CA LEU A 28 -21.22 11.03 9.42
C LEU A 28 -22.74 11.32 9.26
N ARG A 29 -23.16 11.63 8.03
CA ARG A 29 -24.56 11.92 7.69
C ARG A 29 -25.44 10.69 7.94
N ILE A 30 -25.02 9.53 7.45
CA ILE A 30 -25.75 8.26 7.63
C ILE A 30 -25.93 7.96 9.12
N LEU A 31 -24.88 8.08 9.94
CA LEU A 31 -24.96 7.83 11.38
C LEU A 31 -25.88 8.81 12.12
N MET A 32 -25.94 10.08 11.68
CA MET A 32 -26.86 11.08 12.23
C MET A 32 -28.32 10.74 11.89
N GLU A 33 -28.60 10.34 10.65
CA GLU A 33 -29.94 9.97 10.17
C GLU A 33 -30.53 8.76 10.93
N GLU A 34 -29.70 7.84 11.43
CA GLU A 34 -30.14 6.69 12.24
C GLU A 34 -30.71 7.07 13.62
N ASN A 35 -30.51 8.33 14.04
CA ASN A 35 -31.13 8.94 15.21
C ASN A 35 -30.89 8.16 16.52
N LYS A 36 -29.75 7.47 16.66
CA LYS A 36 -29.38 6.70 17.86
C LYS A 36 -28.61 7.53 18.88
N SER A 37 -28.67 7.11 20.15
CA SER A 37 -27.93 7.76 21.25
C SER A 37 -26.42 7.61 21.10
N VAL A 38 -25.98 6.38 20.81
CA VAL A 38 -24.60 6.00 20.54
C VAL A 38 -24.61 5.03 19.37
N ILE A 39 -23.86 5.31 18.32
CA ILE A 39 -23.79 4.47 17.11
C ILE A 39 -22.39 4.46 16.51
N ALA A 40 -21.93 3.29 16.07
CA ALA A 40 -20.69 3.11 15.33
C ALA A 40 -20.99 2.58 13.91
N PRO A 41 -20.26 3.02 12.88
CA PRO A 41 -20.19 2.29 11.63
C PRO A 41 -19.36 1.01 11.84
N MET A 42 -19.79 -0.12 11.27
CA MET A 42 -19.04 -1.37 11.32
C MET A 42 -17.81 -1.25 10.41
N LEU A 43 -16.63 -1.38 11.00
CA LEU A 43 -15.36 -1.45 10.29
C LEU A 43 -14.64 -2.75 10.64
N SER A 44 -14.02 -3.36 9.63
CA SER A 44 -13.24 -4.60 9.79
C SER A 44 -11.84 -4.44 9.21
N LYS A 45 -10.89 -5.19 9.76
CA LYS A 45 -9.57 -5.37 9.13
C LYS A 45 -9.72 -6.17 7.85
N HIS A 46 -9.09 -5.71 6.77
CA HIS A 46 -9.22 -6.37 5.47
C HIS A 46 -8.86 -7.86 5.53
N GLY A 47 -9.74 -8.71 4.97
CA GLY A 47 -9.55 -10.17 4.93
C GLY A 47 -9.58 -10.88 6.29
N LYS A 48 -9.97 -10.19 7.38
CA LYS A 48 -10.01 -10.73 8.75
C LYS A 48 -11.38 -10.51 9.38
N LEU A 49 -11.67 -11.26 10.46
CA LEU A 49 -12.90 -11.11 11.24
C LEU A 49 -12.77 -10.08 12.37
N TRP A 50 -11.59 -9.52 12.60
CA TRP A 50 -11.40 -8.46 13.61
C TRP A 50 -12.10 -7.18 13.16
N SER A 51 -13.00 -6.69 14.01
CA SER A 51 -13.82 -5.49 13.76
C SER A 51 -13.89 -4.59 14.98
N ASN A 52 -14.46 -3.39 14.83
CA ASN A 52 -14.56 -2.37 15.87
C ASN A 52 -15.74 -2.55 16.84
N PHE A 53 -16.28 -3.78 16.97
CA PHE A 53 -17.35 -4.09 17.92
C PHE A 53 -17.21 -5.51 18.47
N TRP A 54 -17.80 -5.77 19.64
CA TRP A 54 -17.97 -7.14 20.16
C TRP A 54 -19.45 -7.47 20.23
N GLY A 55 -19.83 -8.68 19.81
CA GLY A 55 -21.22 -9.14 19.88
C GLY A 55 -21.62 -9.69 21.26
N ALA A 56 -20.67 -10.13 22.08
CA ALA A 56 -20.92 -10.66 23.41
C ALA A 56 -19.77 -10.32 24.38
N LEU A 57 -20.04 -10.50 25.68
CA LEU A 57 -19.05 -10.41 26.75
C LEU A 57 -18.92 -11.74 27.47
N SER A 58 -17.74 -12.04 28.00
CA SER A 58 -17.55 -13.08 29.01
C SER A 58 -18.19 -12.65 30.35
N PRO A 59 -18.37 -13.56 31.32
CA PRO A 59 -18.84 -13.21 32.66
C PRO A 59 -17.97 -12.15 33.35
N GLU A 60 -16.70 -12.09 33.01
CA GLU A 60 -15.71 -11.11 33.52
C GLU A 60 -15.73 -9.77 32.76
N GLY A 61 -16.59 -9.62 31.74
CA GLY A 61 -16.73 -8.38 30.96
C GLY A 61 -15.73 -8.22 29.82
N PHE A 62 -14.98 -9.27 29.47
CA PHE A 62 -14.03 -9.28 28.34
C PHE A 62 -14.68 -9.78 27.05
N TYR A 63 -13.92 -9.75 25.95
CA TYR A 63 -14.38 -10.22 24.64
C TYR A 63 -14.93 -11.65 24.71
N SER A 64 -16.13 -11.83 24.14
CA SER A 64 -16.68 -13.13 23.77
C SER A 64 -17.31 -13.02 22.38
N ARG A 65 -17.24 -14.10 21.60
CA ARG A 65 -17.85 -14.13 20.26
C ARG A 65 -19.34 -14.47 20.39
N SER A 66 -20.22 -13.61 19.88
CA SER A 66 -21.65 -13.94 19.74
C SER A 66 -21.89 -14.94 18.61
N GLU A 67 -23.01 -15.64 18.66
CA GLU A 67 -23.44 -16.62 17.64
C GLU A 67 -23.54 -15.99 16.24
N ASP A 68 -24.00 -14.74 16.16
CA ASP A 68 -24.23 -13.99 14.93
C ASP A 68 -23.05 -13.12 14.48
N TYR A 69 -21.96 -13.04 15.26
CA TYR A 69 -20.83 -12.12 15.00
C TYR A 69 -20.27 -12.26 13.58
N ILE A 70 -20.01 -13.50 13.13
CA ILE A 70 -19.44 -13.75 11.81
C ILE A 70 -20.41 -13.35 10.70
N GLU A 71 -21.72 -13.58 10.90
CA GLU A 71 -22.74 -13.23 9.92
C GLU A 71 -22.92 -11.71 9.79
N ILE A 72 -22.76 -10.97 10.89
CA ILE A 72 -22.76 -9.49 10.88
C ILE A 72 -21.50 -8.95 10.19
N VAL A 73 -20.31 -9.42 10.58
CA VAL A 73 -19.02 -8.98 10.01
C VAL A 73 -18.91 -9.27 8.51
N GLN A 74 -19.44 -10.41 8.06
CA GLN A 74 -19.46 -10.79 6.64
C GLN A 74 -20.65 -10.22 5.87
N ALA A 75 -21.44 -9.33 6.48
CA ALA A 75 -22.65 -8.75 5.89
C ALA A 75 -23.67 -9.78 5.36
N LYS A 76 -23.70 -11.00 5.95
CA LYS A 76 -24.76 -11.99 5.70
C LYS A 76 -26.06 -11.60 6.40
N ARG A 77 -25.96 -10.93 7.55
CA ARG A 77 -27.05 -10.24 8.21
C ARG A 77 -26.71 -8.76 8.28
N VAL A 78 -27.59 -7.94 7.71
CA VAL A 78 -27.41 -6.50 7.59
C VAL A 78 -28.47 -5.76 8.40
N GLY A 79 -28.07 -4.77 9.20
CA GLY A 79 -28.97 -4.06 10.09
C GLY A 79 -28.27 -3.11 11.08
N LEU A 80 -29.04 -2.74 12.09
CA LEU A 80 -28.56 -2.03 13.27
C LEU A 80 -28.59 -2.98 14.45
N TRP A 81 -27.43 -3.16 15.08
CA TRP A 81 -27.24 -4.17 16.10
C TRP A 81 -26.93 -3.48 17.42
N ASN A 82 -27.73 -3.77 18.46
CA ASN A 82 -27.39 -3.36 19.82
C ASN A 82 -26.28 -4.28 20.33
N VAL A 83 -25.11 -3.72 20.61
CA VAL A 83 -23.89 -4.47 20.93
C VAL A 83 -23.28 -3.99 22.24
N PRO A 84 -22.63 -4.89 23.01
CA PRO A 84 -22.05 -4.53 24.30
C PRO A 84 -20.77 -3.68 24.19
N TYR A 85 -20.08 -3.66 23.05
CA TYR A 85 -18.81 -2.94 22.91
C TYR A 85 -18.67 -2.39 21.49
N ILE A 86 -18.19 -1.15 21.39
CA ILE A 86 -17.79 -0.45 20.18
C ILE A 86 -16.48 0.31 20.44
N SER A 87 -15.64 0.49 19.43
CA SER A 87 -14.43 1.32 19.54
C SER A 87 -14.03 1.91 18.17
N GLN A 88 -12.90 2.63 18.15
CA GLN A 88 -12.28 3.32 17.01
C GLN A 88 -13.08 4.43 16.34
N VAL A 89 -14.36 4.23 16.05
CA VAL A 89 -15.22 5.24 15.43
C VAL A 89 -16.64 5.13 15.94
N TYR A 90 -17.19 6.24 16.42
CA TYR A 90 -18.55 6.29 16.93
C TYR A 90 -19.07 7.72 17.04
N LEU A 91 -20.39 7.84 16.89
CA LEU A 91 -21.16 9.05 17.06
C LEU A 91 -21.98 8.96 18.34
N VAL A 92 -21.90 10.00 19.19
CA VAL A 92 -22.69 10.13 20.40
C VAL A 92 -23.51 11.41 20.33
N LYS A 93 -24.81 11.33 20.66
CA LYS A 93 -25.65 12.52 20.80
C LYS A 93 -25.19 13.37 21.99
N GLY A 94 -24.97 14.66 21.76
CA GLY A 94 -24.60 15.63 22.79
C GLY A 94 -25.61 15.69 23.94
N SER A 95 -26.92 15.54 23.63
CA SER A 95 -27.97 15.48 24.66
C SER A 95 -27.81 14.30 25.63
N VAL A 96 -27.26 13.18 25.18
CA VAL A 96 -26.97 12.00 26.01
C VAL A 96 -25.73 12.24 26.87
N LEU A 97 -24.71 12.90 26.32
CA LEU A 97 -23.51 13.33 27.06
C LEU A 97 -23.84 14.29 28.20
N ARG A 98 -24.82 15.17 28.00
CA ARG A 98 -25.26 16.20 28.96
C ARG A 98 -26.33 15.71 29.94
N SER A 99 -26.95 14.57 29.68
CA SER A 99 -27.96 13.96 30.57
C SER A 99 -27.42 12.71 31.24
N LYS A 100 -27.60 11.54 30.63
CA LYS A 100 -27.30 10.22 31.22
C LYS A 100 -25.82 10.01 31.53
N LEU A 101 -24.92 10.64 30.77
CA LEU A 101 -23.47 10.44 30.87
C LEU A 101 -22.73 11.63 31.48
N SER A 102 -23.42 12.61 32.05
CA SER A 102 -22.83 13.88 32.48
C SER A 102 -21.91 13.77 33.70
N HIS A 103 -22.23 12.88 34.64
CA HIS A 103 -21.53 12.71 35.91
C HIS A 103 -20.39 11.69 35.88
N LEU A 104 -20.20 11.00 34.75
CA LEU A 104 -19.26 9.90 34.61
C LEU A 104 -17.92 10.37 34.03
N ASN A 105 -16.82 9.83 34.58
CA ASN A 105 -15.54 9.85 33.92
C ASN A 105 -15.50 8.70 32.91
N LEU A 106 -15.77 9.00 31.64
CA LEU A 106 -16.11 7.99 30.65
C LEU A 106 -14.96 7.05 30.27
N PHE A 107 -13.70 7.42 30.53
CA PHE A 107 -12.53 6.69 30.02
C PHE A 107 -11.54 6.27 31.11
N VAL A 108 -11.83 6.54 32.38
CA VAL A 108 -10.87 6.33 33.48
C VAL A 108 -11.42 5.36 34.51
N ASP A 109 -10.80 4.19 34.59
CA ASP A 109 -10.94 3.22 35.68
C ASP A 109 -9.59 2.50 35.86
N GLN A 110 -9.20 2.18 37.10
CA GLN A 110 -7.89 1.59 37.36
C GLN A 110 -7.83 0.14 36.86
N GLY A 111 -6.89 -0.13 35.94
CA GLY A 111 -6.61 -1.50 35.46
C GLY A 111 -7.52 -1.99 34.33
N MET A 112 -8.36 -1.13 33.76
CA MET A 112 -9.18 -1.43 32.60
C MET A 112 -8.80 -0.54 31.41
N ASP A 113 -8.90 -1.10 30.21
CA ASP A 113 -8.69 -0.38 28.95
C ASP A 113 -9.72 0.77 28.79
N PRO A 114 -9.31 1.98 28.36
CA PRO A 114 -10.21 3.14 28.24
C PRO A 114 -11.46 2.92 27.38
N ASP A 115 -11.38 2.15 26.29
CA ASP A 115 -12.54 1.87 25.44
C ASP A 115 -13.50 0.88 26.12
N MET A 116 -12.96 -0.08 26.87
CA MET A 116 -13.78 -0.96 27.72
C MET A 116 -14.48 -0.15 28.82
N VAL A 117 -13.80 0.81 29.44
CA VAL A 117 -14.38 1.71 30.46
C VAL A 117 -15.51 2.54 29.86
N PHE A 118 -15.31 3.10 28.67
CA PHE A 118 -16.35 3.83 27.95
C PHE A 118 -17.58 2.96 27.72
N CYS A 119 -17.40 1.79 27.12
CA CYS A 119 -18.51 0.89 26.82
C CYS A 119 -19.23 0.44 28.10
N LYS A 120 -18.49 0.10 29.16
CA LYS A 120 -19.05 -0.27 30.46
C LYS A 120 -19.90 0.84 31.04
N ASN A 121 -19.36 2.05 31.11
CA ASN A 121 -20.05 3.22 31.66
C ASN A 121 -21.34 3.56 30.90
N VAL A 122 -21.34 3.42 29.57
CA VAL A 122 -22.53 3.61 28.73
C VAL A 122 -23.59 2.55 29.03
N ARG A 123 -23.19 1.28 29.14
CA ARG A 123 -24.11 0.17 29.49
C ARG A 123 -24.70 0.32 30.89
N ASP A 124 -23.88 0.71 31.88
CA ASP A 124 -24.31 0.87 33.28
C ASP A 124 -25.39 1.97 33.44
N GLN A 125 -25.48 2.91 32.50
CA GLN A 125 -26.53 3.93 32.42
C GLN A 125 -27.76 3.50 31.58
N GLY A 126 -27.82 2.23 31.17
CA GLY A 126 -28.91 1.70 30.34
C GLY A 126 -28.99 2.38 28.96
N VAL A 127 -27.86 2.83 28.42
CA VAL A 127 -27.77 3.40 27.07
C VAL A 127 -27.29 2.30 26.12
N PHE A 128 -28.08 2.04 25.08
CA PHE A 128 -27.68 1.11 24.03
C PHE A 128 -26.61 1.72 23.14
N MET A 129 -25.65 0.87 22.75
CA MET A 129 -24.65 1.17 21.74
C MET A 129 -25.00 0.37 20.49
N PHE A 130 -25.15 1.07 19.38
CA PHE A 130 -25.50 0.45 18.11
C PHE A 130 -24.28 0.34 17.22
N VAL A 131 -24.19 -0.74 16.44
CA VAL A 131 -23.31 -0.80 15.26
C VAL A 131 -24.17 -0.95 14.01
N SER A 132 -23.86 -0.18 12.97
CA SER A 132 -24.51 -0.28 11.65
C SER A 132 -23.58 -0.99 10.67
N ASN A 133 -24.09 -2.02 10.02
CA ASN A 133 -23.45 -2.63 8.84
C ASN A 133 -24.33 -2.52 7.59
N ARG A 134 -25.24 -1.53 7.56
CA ARG A 134 -26.16 -1.26 6.45
C ARG A 134 -25.47 -0.74 5.20
N ASP A 135 -24.32 -0.11 5.37
CA ASP A 135 -23.46 0.41 4.32
C ASP A 135 -22.04 -0.10 4.52
N GLU A 136 -21.25 -0.06 3.44
CA GLU A 136 -19.81 -0.19 3.54
C GLU A 136 -19.25 1.19 3.94
N PHE A 137 -18.72 1.28 5.16
CA PHE A 137 -18.23 2.56 5.70
C PHE A 137 -16.72 2.75 5.52
N GLY A 138 -15.96 1.66 5.52
CA GLY A 138 -14.51 1.70 5.51
C GLY A 138 -13.87 0.46 6.10
N ARG A 139 -12.64 0.62 6.58
CA ARG A 139 -11.80 -0.46 7.10
C ARG A 139 -10.94 0.00 8.28
N LEU A 140 -10.44 -0.98 9.03
CA LEU A 140 -9.44 -0.76 10.08
C LEU A 140 -8.04 -1.05 9.55
N VAL A 141 -7.11 -0.13 9.82
CA VAL A 141 -5.69 -0.22 9.47
C VAL A 141 -4.96 -1.03 10.55
N ALA A 142 -4.06 -1.92 10.14
CA ALA A 142 -3.20 -2.67 11.04
C ALA A 142 -1.98 -1.83 11.46
N SER A 143 -1.81 -1.63 12.76
CA SER A 143 -0.69 -0.85 13.34
C SER A 143 0.26 -1.67 14.21
N SER A 144 -0.03 -2.96 14.46
CA SER A 144 0.66 -3.76 15.49
C SER A 144 2.15 -3.97 15.27
N ASN A 145 2.61 -4.01 14.01
CA ASN A 145 4.02 -4.27 13.64
C ASN A 145 4.62 -3.11 12.84
N PHE A 146 4.09 -1.89 13.01
CA PHE A 146 4.51 -0.74 12.23
C PHE A 146 5.88 -0.21 12.67
N ASN A 147 6.91 -0.38 11.82
CA ASN A 147 8.26 0.06 12.13
C ASN A 147 8.49 1.54 11.74
N THR A 148 8.47 2.42 12.75
CA THR A 148 8.64 3.87 12.57
C THR A 148 10.08 4.34 12.38
N SER A 149 11.08 3.46 12.45
CA SER A 149 12.49 3.87 12.32
C SER A 149 12.96 4.10 10.89
N ARG A 150 12.14 3.71 9.89
CA ARG A 150 12.45 3.87 8.47
C ARG A 150 12.10 5.27 7.99
N LEU A 151 12.80 5.76 6.96
CA LEU A 151 12.50 7.07 6.35
C LEU A 151 11.07 7.16 5.82
N HIS A 152 10.59 6.11 5.15
CA HIS A 152 9.20 5.98 4.70
C HIS A 152 8.62 4.62 5.14
N PRO A 153 8.15 4.50 6.38
CA PRO A 153 7.66 3.22 6.94
C PRO A 153 6.55 2.57 6.11
N ASP A 154 5.67 3.38 5.54
CA ASP A 154 4.50 2.96 4.78
C ASP A 154 4.86 2.14 3.53
N MET A 155 6.06 2.32 2.95
CA MET A 155 6.50 1.51 1.80
C MET A 155 6.50 0.01 2.15
N TRP A 156 6.74 -0.37 3.41
CA TRP A 156 6.77 -1.76 3.86
C TRP A 156 5.40 -2.33 4.25
N GLN A 157 4.31 -1.58 4.04
CA GLN A 157 2.98 -1.98 4.50
C GLN A 157 2.19 -2.84 3.49
N ILE A 158 2.83 -3.32 2.41
CA ILE A 158 2.17 -4.15 1.39
C ILE A 158 1.54 -5.43 1.94
N PHE A 159 2.06 -5.96 3.05
CA PHE A 159 1.52 -7.16 3.70
C PHE A 159 0.42 -6.86 4.73
N ASP A 160 0.64 -5.85 5.58
CA ASP A 160 -0.24 -5.56 6.70
C ASP A 160 -1.49 -4.76 6.27
N ASN A 161 -1.31 -3.85 5.31
CA ASN A 161 -2.34 -2.92 4.82
C ASN A 161 -2.36 -2.86 3.29
N PRO A 162 -2.64 -3.97 2.59
CA PRO A 162 -2.49 -4.06 1.13
C PRO A 162 -3.38 -3.10 0.34
N LEU A 163 -4.59 -2.79 0.84
CA LEU A 163 -5.50 -1.86 0.17
C LEU A 163 -4.99 -0.42 0.24
N ASP A 164 -4.64 0.03 1.45
CA ASP A 164 -4.08 1.37 1.68
C ASP A 164 -2.74 1.54 0.96
N TRP A 165 -1.90 0.49 0.97
CA TRP A 165 -0.65 0.46 0.22
C TRP A 165 -0.88 0.60 -1.28
N ARG A 166 -1.86 -0.14 -1.84
CA ARG A 166 -2.23 -0.05 -3.26
C ARG A 166 -2.68 1.35 -3.63
N GLU A 167 -3.62 1.92 -2.89
CA GLU A 167 -4.16 3.27 -3.13
C GLU A 167 -3.05 4.33 -3.09
N LYS A 168 -2.02 4.13 -2.27
CA LYS A 168 -0.91 5.07 -2.09
C LYS A 168 0.21 4.90 -3.12
N TYR A 169 0.58 3.66 -3.47
CA TYR A 169 1.84 3.36 -4.15
C TYR A 169 1.70 2.77 -5.54
N ILE A 170 0.54 2.20 -5.88
CA ILE A 170 0.28 1.73 -7.24
C ILE A 170 -0.23 2.89 -8.09
N HIS A 171 0.16 2.90 -9.35
CA HIS A 171 -0.28 3.95 -10.27
C HIS A 171 -1.82 3.94 -10.37
N GLU A 172 -2.46 5.12 -10.31
CA GLU A 172 -3.93 5.27 -10.35
C GLU A 172 -4.59 4.56 -11.55
N ASN A 173 -3.92 4.63 -12.71
CA ASN A 173 -4.37 3.99 -13.94
C ASN A 173 -3.90 2.53 -14.12
N TYR A 174 -3.27 1.90 -13.12
CA TYR A 174 -2.82 0.50 -13.20
C TYR A 174 -3.98 -0.46 -13.55
N SER A 175 -5.15 -0.26 -12.94
CA SER A 175 -6.30 -1.15 -13.19
C SER A 175 -6.82 -1.09 -14.63
N LYS A 176 -6.59 0.01 -15.35
CA LYS A 176 -6.96 0.16 -16.77
C LYS A 176 -6.18 -0.77 -17.69
N ILE A 177 -5.04 -1.32 -17.24
CA ILE A 177 -4.31 -2.37 -17.97
C ILE A 177 -5.22 -3.57 -18.27
N PHE A 178 -6.12 -3.90 -17.34
CA PHE A 178 -6.97 -5.09 -17.43
C PHE A 178 -8.30 -4.82 -18.14
N GLU A 179 -8.63 -3.57 -18.38
CA GLU A 179 -9.80 -3.20 -19.18
C GLU A 179 -9.52 -3.48 -20.67
N ASP A 180 -10.56 -3.81 -21.44
CA ASP A 180 -10.47 -4.04 -22.89
C ASP A 180 -10.46 -2.70 -23.66
N GLN A 181 -9.65 -1.75 -23.18
CA GLN A 181 -9.42 -0.47 -23.86
C GLN A 181 -8.19 -0.60 -24.76
N ASP A 182 -8.44 -0.65 -26.07
CA ASP A 182 -7.38 -0.70 -27.08
C ASP A 182 -6.38 0.45 -26.89
N GLY A 183 -5.10 0.11 -26.84
CA GLY A 183 -4.00 1.07 -26.84
C GLY A 183 -3.62 1.66 -25.48
N PHE A 184 -4.23 1.23 -24.36
CA PHE A 184 -3.79 1.70 -23.03
C PHE A 184 -2.40 1.17 -22.65
N VAL A 185 -2.14 -0.12 -22.89
CA VAL A 185 -0.79 -0.68 -22.83
C VAL A 185 -0.13 -0.47 -24.17
N GLU A 186 1.04 0.17 -24.16
CA GLU A 186 1.79 0.45 -25.38
C GLU A 186 2.81 -0.66 -25.65
N GLN A 187 3.13 -0.86 -26.93
CA GLN A 187 4.21 -1.76 -27.36
C GLN A 187 5.24 -0.97 -28.18
N PRO A 188 6.10 -0.16 -27.54
CA PRO A 188 7.03 0.73 -28.24
C PRO A 188 8.04 0.01 -29.13
N CYS A 189 8.39 -1.24 -28.81
CA CYS A 189 9.23 -2.12 -29.62
C CYS A 189 8.61 -3.52 -29.70
N PRO A 190 8.95 -4.34 -30.71
CA PRO A 190 8.45 -5.72 -30.79
C PRO A 190 8.68 -6.48 -29.49
N ASP A 191 7.62 -7.08 -28.94
CA ASP A 191 7.60 -7.79 -27.64
C ASP A 191 8.13 -7.00 -26.43
N VAL A 192 8.15 -5.67 -26.51
CA VAL A 192 8.43 -4.78 -25.38
C VAL A 192 7.15 -4.02 -25.05
N TYR A 193 6.52 -4.38 -23.93
CA TYR A 193 5.30 -3.72 -23.45
C TYR A 193 5.61 -2.63 -22.46
N TRP A 194 4.75 -1.61 -22.40
CA TRP A 194 4.96 -0.44 -21.54
C TRP A 194 3.65 -0.02 -20.89
N PHE A 195 3.63 -0.01 -19.56
CA PHE A 195 2.41 0.16 -18.75
C PHE A 195 2.69 0.89 -17.44
N PRO A 196 1.69 1.54 -16.82
CA PRO A 196 1.84 2.19 -15.52
C PRO A 196 1.95 1.16 -14.38
N ALA A 197 2.91 1.33 -13.48
CA ALA A 197 3.13 0.43 -12.35
C ALA A 197 3.03 1.16 -10.99
N PHE A 198 3.83 2.21 -10.79
CA PHE A 198 3.94 2.93 -9.53
C PHE A 198 3.37 4.35 -9.59
N SER A 199 2.83 4.81 -8.47
CA SER A 199 2.52 6.22 -8.26
C SER A 199 3.81 7.04 -8.20
N GLU A 200 3.73 8.34 -8.47
CA GLU A 200 4.91 9.21 -8.34
C GLU A 200 5.47 9.19 -6.91
N LYS A 201 4.59 9.06 -5.91
CA LYS A 201 4.96 8.97 -4.49
C LYS A 201 5.79 7.73 -4.19
N MET A 202 5.46 6.57 -4.77
CA MET A 202 6.29 5.37 -4.61
C MET A 202 7.68 5.59 -5.22
N CYS A 203 7.73 6.21 -6.41
CA CYS A 203 8.99 6.48 -7.07
C CYS A 203 9.88 7.42 -6.25
N ASP A 204 9.32 8.53 -5.75
CA ASP A 204 10.08 9.50 -4.93
C ASP A 204 10.58 8.86 -3.64
N GLN A 205 9.69 8.19 -2.89
CA GLN A 205 10.07 7.57 -1.62
C GLN A 205 11.07 6.41 -1.80
N LEU A 206 10.99 5.67 -2.92
CA LEU A 206 12.00 4.66 -3.23
C LEU A 206 13.36 5.29 -3.51
N VAL A 207 13.43 6.37 -4.31
CA VAL A 207 14.69 7.08 -4.58
C VAL A 207 15.26 7.70 -3.30
N GLU A 208 14.42 8.35 -2.49
CA GLU A 208 14.81 8.93 -1.20
C GLU A 208 15.38 7.85 -0.25
N THR A 209 14.74 6.68 -0.18
CA THR A 209 15.22 5.53 0.61
C THR A 209 16.59 5.03 0.13
N MET A 210 16.81 4.97 -1.19
CA MET A 210 18.09 4.52 -1.75
C MET A 210 19.22 5.50 -1.45
N GLU A 211 18.95 6.80 -1.58
CA GLU A 211 19.95 7.83 -1.28
C GLU A 211 20.22 8.00 0.23
N ASP A 212 19.21 7.79 1.09
CA ASP A 212 19.39 7.73 2.55
C ASP A 212 20.28 6.55 2.99
N TYR A 213 20.11 5.39 2.34
CA TYR A 213 21.03 4.26 2.53
C TYR A 213 22.46 4.59 2.06
N GLY A 214 22.59 5.22 0.89
CA GLY A 214 23.83 5.86 0.41
C GLY A 214 24.97 4.93 -0.01
N VAL A 215 24.91 3.63 0.28
CA VAL A 215 25.97 2.66 -0.07
C VAL A 215 25.74 2.08 -1.47
N TRP A 216 25.91 2.91 -2.49
CA TRP A 216 25.86 2.52 -3.90
C TRP A 216 27.04 1.63 -4.31
N SER A 217 26.85 0.76 -5.31
CA SER A 217 27.94 -0.04 -5.88
C SER A 217 28.99 0.84 -6.56
N GLY A 218 30.21 0.31 -6.74
CA GLY A 218 31.25 0.97 -7.52
C GLY A 218 31.12 0.80 -9.04
N GLY A 219 30.08 0.11 -9.54
CA GLY A 219 29.94 -0.23 -10.96
C GLY A 219 31.04 -1.18 -11.46
N SER A 220 31.65 -1.96 -10.57
CA SER A 220 32.73 -2.91 -10.87
C SER A 220 32.24 -4.35 -10.93
N HIS A 221 32.90 -5.17 -11.76
CA HIS A 221 32.60 -6.60 -11.89
C HIS A 221 32.69 -7.39 -10.59
N LYS A 222 33.41 -6.89 -9.58
CA LYS A 222 33.44 -7.49 -8.26
C LYS A 222 32.59 -6.65 -7.31
N ASP A 223 31.65 -7.30 -6.64
CA ASP A 223 30.81 -6.67 -5.63
C ASP A 223 30.63 -7.62 -4.45
N GLU A 224 31.33 -7.33 -3.34
CA GLU A 224 31.31 -8.13 -2.12
C GLU A 224 29.95 -8.11 -1.40
N ARG A 225 29.05 -7.18 -1.80
CA ARG A 225 27.68 -7.09 -1.27
C ARG A 225 26.76 -8.13 -1.90
N LEU A 226 27.18 -8.74 -3.03
CA LEU A 226 26.43 -9.79 -3.73
C LEU A 226 26.85 -11.20 -3.28
N SER A 227 25.86 -12.09 -3.17
CA SER A 227 26.08 -13.52 -2.98
C SER A 227 26.79 -14.12 -4.20
N GLY A 228 28.12 -14.26 -4.11
CA GLY A 228 28.98 -14.77 -5.19
C GLY A 228 30.02 -13.77 -5.70
N GLY A 229 29.94 -12.50 -5.31
CA GLY A 229 31.02 -11.53 -5.49
C GLY A 229 31.29 -11.04 -6.91
N TYR A 230 30.51 -11.46 -7.92
CA TYR A 230 30.78 -11.15 -9.33
C TYR A 230 29.52 -10.80 -10.14
N GLU A 231 29.58 -9.68 -10.86
CA GLU A 231 28.52 -9.19 -11.72
C GLU A 231 28.99 -9.12 -13.17
N ASN A 232 28.30 -9.82 -14.08
CA ASN A 232 28.71 -9.93 -15.48
C ASN A 232 28.59 -8.58 -16.24
N VAL A 233 27.66 -7.73 -15.81
CA VAL A 233 27.37 -6.43 -16.42
C VAL A 233 27.11 -5.44 -15.29
N PRO A 234 28.17 -4.83 -14.72
CA PRO A 234 28.04 -4.11 -13.48
C PRO A 234 27.33 -2.77 -13.65
N THR A 235 26.52 -2.41 -12.66
CA THR A 235 25.81 -1.13 -12.56
C THR A 235 26.06 -0.46 -11.22
N VAL A 236 26.03 0.87 -11.16
CA VAL A 236 25.98 1.62 -9.88
C VAL A 236 24.58 1.46 -9.30
N ASP A 237 24.46 0.58 -8.30
CA ASP A 237 23.16 0.13 -7.80
C ASP A 237 23.10 -0.19 -6.30
N ILE A 238 21.86 -0.35 -5.84
CA ILE A 238 21.48 -0.87 -4.52
C ILE A 238 20.39 -1.92 -4.72
N HIS A 239 20.62 -3.11 -4.17
CA HIS A 239 19.68 -4.23 -4.16
C HIS A 239 18.64 -4.10 -3.05
N MET A 240 17.43 -4.60 -3.30
CA MET A 240 16.32 -4.55 -2.34
C MET A 240 16.65 -5.27 -1.02
N ASN A 241 17.48 -6.31 -1.04
CA ASN A 241 17.88 -7.02 0.17
C ASN A 241 18.78 -6.17 1.09
N GLN A 242 19.58 -5.26 0.54
CA GLN A 242 20.49 -4.38 1.29
C GLN A 242 19.72 -3.39 2.17
N ILE A 243 18.55 -2.95 1.71
CA ILE A 243 17.63 -2.08 2.46
C ILE A 243 16.52 -2.87 3.18
N GLY A 244 16.56 -4.21 3.13
CA GLY A 244 15.54 -5.06 3.74
C GLY A 244 14.13 -4.87 3.15
N PHE A 245 14.02 -4.63 1.85
CA PHE A 245 12.77 -4.44 1.08
C PHE A 245 12.49 -5.59 0.10
N GLU A 246 13.30 -6.65 0.10
CA GLU A 246 13.19 -7.77 -0.84
C GLU A 246 11.84 -8.49 -0.76
N LYS A 247 11.32 -8.73 0.44
CA LYS A 247 10.04 -9.47 0.61
C LYS A 247 8.87 -8.66 0.06
N GLU A 248 8.86 -7.38 0.36
CA GLU A 248 7.86 -6.41 -0.10
C GLU A 248 7.91 -6.27 -1.62
N TRP A 249 9.12 -6.21 -2.18
CA TRP A 249 9.33 -6.20 -3.62
C TRP A 249 8.82 -7.46 -4.31
N LEU A 250 9.15 -8.65 -3.79
CA LEU A 250 8.65 -9.92 -4.34
C LEU A 250 7.12 -10.03 -4.25
N LYS A 251 6.52 -9.46 -3.19
CA LYS A 251 5.06 -9.35 -3.07
C LYS A 251 4.49 -8.43 -4.15
N PHE A 252 5.15 -7.30 -4.44
CA PHE A 252 4.77 -6.43 -5.55
C PHE A 252 4.84 -7.15 -6.90
N LEU A 253 5.93 -7.90 -7.18
CA LEU A 253 6.03 -8.68 -8.42
C LEU A 253 4.89 -9.68 -8.56
N LYS A 254 4.57 -10.39 -7.48
CA LYS A 254 3.51 -11.40 -7.47
C LYS A 254 2.10 -10.79 -7.65
N ASP A 255 1.81 -9.69 -6.97
CA ASP A 255 0.46 -9.13 -6.95
C ASP A 255 0.17 -8.19 -8.13
N TYR A 256 1.20 -7.54 -8.69
CA TYR A 256 1.03 -6.47 -9.67
C TYR A 256 1.77 -6.68 -10.99
N ILE A 257 2.82 -7.50 -11.03
CA ILE A 257 3.55 -7.73 -12.28
C ILE A 257 3.11 -9.04 -12.94
N ALA A 258 3.01 -10.12 -12.16
CA ALA A 258 2.57 -11.41 -12.67
C ALA A 258 1.22 -11.36 -13.43
N PRO A 259 0.15 -10.71 -12.91
CA PRO A 259 -1.10 -10.62 -13.65
C PRO A 259 -0.98 -9.85 -14.97
N VAL A 260 -0.13 -8.81 -15.00
CA VAL A 260 0.14 -8.04 -16.23
C VAL A 260 0.89 -8.92 -17.24
N THR A 261 1.90 -9.66 -16.80
CA THR A 261 2.64 -10.59 -17.66
C THR A 261 1.74 -11.66 -18.26
N GLU A 262 0.83 -12.27 -17.47
CA GLU A 262 -0.12 -13.27 -17.97
C GLU A 262 -1.07 -12.69 -19.03
N LYS A 263 -1.52 -11.44 -18.86
CA LYS A 263 -2.36 -10.75 -19.85
C LYS A 263 -1.59 -10.46 -21.15
N LEU A 264 -0.34 -9.99 -21.04
CA LEU A 264 0.44 -9.52 -22.19
C LEU A 264 1.17 -10.65 -22.94
N TYR A 265 1.43 -11.78 -22.28
CA TYR A 265 1.99 -12.98 -22.88
C TYR A 265 1.08 -14.19 -22.64
N PRO A 266 -0.06 -14.29 -23.35
CA PRO A 266 -1.00 -15.40 -23.18
C PRO A 266 -0.31 -16.76 -23.32
N GLY A 267 -0.49 -17.62 -22.32
CA GLY A 267 0.11 -18.94 -22.24
C GLY A 267 1.39 -19.02 -21.40
N TYR A 268 1.92 -17.89 -20.93
CA TYR A 268 2.97 -17.85 -19.92
C TYR A 268 2.39 -17.59 -18.53
N PHE A 269 2.82 -18.38 -17.55
CA PHE A 269 2.39 -18.28 -16.15
C PHE A 269 3.60 -17.99 -15.26
N PRO A 270 3.84 -16.71 -14.92
CA PRO A 270 5.02 -16.28 -14.17
C PRO A 270 4.98 -16.81 -12.74
N LYS A 271 6.13 -17.25 -12.24
CA LYS A 271 6.30 -17.60 -10.82
C LYS A 271 6.60 -16.37 -9.96
N ALA A 272 6.92 -15.24 -10.59
CA ALA A 272 7.32 -13.99 -9.94
C ALA A 272 8.52 -14.18 -8.99
N GLN A 273 9.44 -15.06 -9.33
CA GLN A 273 10.68 -15.26 -8.59
C GLN A 273 11.75 -14.33 -9.15
N ALA A 274 12.41 -13.55 -8.30
CA ALA A 274 13.49 -12.68 -8.75
C ALA A 274 14.57 -12.58 -7.67
N ILE A 275 15.80 -12.93 -8.03
CA ILE A 275 16.97 -12.81 -7.14
C ILE A 275 17.61 -11.42 -7.29
N MET A 276 17.62 -10.89 -8.52
CA MET A 276 18.23 -9.61 -8.84
C MET A 276 17.14 -8.54 -8.92
N ASN A 277 16.98 -7.79 -7.83
CA ASN A 277 16.04 -6.67 -7.71
C ASN A 277 16.81 -5.47 -7.18
N PHE A 278 16.98 -4.44 -7.99
CA PHE A 278 17.91 -3.35 -7.69
C PHE A 278 17.52 -2.04 -8.36
N VAL A 279 17.80 -0.93 -7.68
CA VAL A 279 17.72 0.41 -8.26
C VAL A 279 19.08 0.76 -8.83
N VAL A 280 19.10 1.17 -10.09
CA VAL A 280 20.30 1.67 -10.77
C VAL A 280 20.27 3.19 -10.81
N ARG A 281 21.44 3.80 -10.59
CA ARG A 281 21.68 5.23 -10.74
C ARG A 281 22.63 5.49 -11.90
N TYR A 282 22.19 6.28 -12.87
CA TYR A 282 23.04 6.76 -13.95
C TYR A 282 23.34 8.25 -13.79
N ARG A 283 24.63 8.61 -13.87
CA ARG A 283 25.11 9.99 -13.87
C ARG A 283 26.23 10.19 -14.90
N PRO A 284 26.37 11.38 -15.51
CA PRO A 284 27.46 11.70 -16.43
C PRO A 284 28.87 11.52 -15.84
N ASP A 285 29.02 11.77 -14.54
CA ASP A 285 30.28 11.76 -13.79
C ASP A 285 30.57 10.44 -13.06
N GLU A 286 29.63 9.48 -13.10
CA GLU A 286 29.80 8.12 -12.56
C GLU A 286 29.69 7.11 -13.71
N GLN A 287 28.59 6.35 -13.76
CA GLN A 287 28.26 5.44 -14.86
C GLN A 287 27.09 6.01 -15.65
N PRO A 288 27.31 6.58 -16.85
CA PRO A 288 26.22 7.22 -17.62
C PRO A 288 25.41 6.25 -18.48
N SER A 289 25.96 5.09 -18.82
CA SER A 289 25.41 4.15 -19.80
C SER A 289 25.65 2.70 -19.39
N LEU A 290 24.95 1.77 -20.06
CA LEU A 290 25.15 0.34 -19.90
C LEU A 290 25.39 -0.31 -21.26
N ARG A 291 26.49 -1.05 -21.38
CA ARG A 291 26.88 -1.72 -22.63
C ARG A 291 25.84 -2.75 -23.08
N PRO A 292 25.80 -3.12 -24.37
CA PRO A 292 24.90 -4.17 -24.86
C PRO A 292 25.04 -5.50 -24.09
N HIS A 293 23.91 -6.06 -23.64
CA HIS A 293 23.86 -7.31 -22.88
C HIS A 293 22.51 -8.04 -23.00
N HIS A 294 22.47 -9.25 -22.44
CA HIS A 294 21.26 -9.99 -22.12
C HIS A 294 21.10 -10.05 -20.60
N ASP A 295 19.85 -10.12 -20.16
CA ASP A 295 19.54 -10.32 -18.75
C ASP A 295 19.48 -11.80 -18.42
N SER A 296 19.84 -12.15 -17.19
CA SER A 296 19.65 -13.50 -16.69
C SER A 296 18.24 -13.66 -16.13
N SER A 297 17.23 -13.49 -16.99
CA SER A 297 15.81 -13.59 -16.67
C SER A 297 15.03 -14.28 -17.80
N THR A 298 13.85 -14.81 -17.50
CA THR A 298 12.87 -15.09 -18.56
C THR A 298 12.35 -13.76 -19.12
N PHE A 299 11.93 -12.86 -18.23
CA PHE A 299 11.56 -11.48 -18.57
C PHE A 299 12.10 -10.49 -17.55
N THR A 300 12.34 -9.27 -18.01
CA THR A 300 12.81 -8.15 -17.20
C THR A 300 11.73 -7.09 -17.14
N ILE A 301 11.57 -6.48 -15.97
CA ILE A 301 10.85 -5.21 -15.83
C ILE A 301 11.83 -4.09 -15.51
N ASN A 302 11.54 -2.92 -16.04
CA ASN A 302 12.33 -1.71 -15.84
C ASN A 302 11.39 -0.52 -15.65
N ILE A 303 11.36 0.00 -14.42
CA ILE A 303 10.47 1.07 -13.99
C ILE A 303 11.27 2.36 -13.85
N ALA A 304 10.83 3.42 -14.53
CA ALA A 304 11.44 4.73 -14.35
C ALA A 304 10.99 5.39 -13.05
N LEU A 305 11.95 5.85 -12.24
CA LEU A 305 11.68 6.44 -10.94
C LEU A 305 11.69 7.98 -10.93
N ASN A 306 12.22 8.60 -11.98
CA ASN A 306 12.23 10.05 -12.10
C ASN A 306 12.01 10.53 -13.56
N ARG A 307 11.83 11.84 -13.75
CA ARG A 307 11.31 12.44 -14.97
C ARG A 307 12.43 12.88 -15.93
N LYS A 308 12.40 12.35 -17.15
CA LYS A 308 13.24 12.84 -18.25
C LYS A 308 12.92 14.30 -18.57
N GLY A 309 13.94 15.12 -18.82
CA GLY A 309 13.83 16.54 -19.13
C GLY A 309 13.70 17.45 -17.90
N VAL A 310 13.43 16.88 -16.72
CA VAL A 310 13.39 17.61 -15.44
C VAL A 310 14.58 17.20 -14.58
N ASP A 311 14.69 15.90 -14.29
CA ASP A 311 15.70 15.37 -13.37
C ASP A 311 16.98 14.91 -14.10
N TYR A 312 16.85 14.57 -15.38
CA TYR A 312 17.97 14.16 -16.24
C TYR A 312 17.72 14.40 -17.74
N GLU A 313 18.80 14.44 -18.53
CA GLU A 313 18.77 14.46 -20.00
C GLU A 313 19.48 13.23 -20.60
N GLY A 314 19.14 12.88 -21.84
CA GLY A 314 19.59 11.63 -22.47
C GLY A 314 18.88 10.40 -21.88
N GLY A 315 19.57 9.28 -21.82
CA GLY A 315 19.04 8.03 -21.29
C GLY A 315 18.06 7.32 -22.23
N GLY A 316 17.47 6.26 -21.71
CA GLY A 316 16.59 5.34 -22.42
C GLY A 316 17.13 3.92 -22.46
N CYS A 317 16.52 3.10 -23.30
CA CYS A 317 16.94 1.74 -23.60
C CYS A 317 16.87 1.54 -25.13
N ARG A 318 17.86 0.88 -25.72
CA ARG A 318 17.84 0.49 -27.14
C ARG A 318 17.92 -1.02 -27.26
N PHE A 319 17.01 -1.60 -28.03
CA PHE A 319 17.02 -3.01 -28.39
C PHE A 319 17.67 -3.18 -29.76
N LEU A 320 18.91 -3.69 -29.78
CA LEU A 320 19.79 -3.65 -30.95
C LEU A 320 19.24 -4.45 -32.12
N ARG A 321 18.65 -5.62 -31.84
CA ARG A 321 18.09 -6.51 -32.88
C ARG A 321 16.94 -5.89 -33.67
N TYR A 322 16.26 -4.90 -33.10
CA TYR A 322 15.09 -4.26 -33.69
C TYR A 322 15.37 -2.83 -34.14
N ASP A 323 16.59 -2.33 -33.92
CA ASP A 323 16.95 -0.90 -34.01
C ASP A 323 15.91 0.03 -33.37
N CYS A 324 15.32 -0.42 -32.27
CA CYS A 324 14.20 0.26 -31.61
C CYS A 324 14.66 0.84 -30.27
N LYS A 325 14.13 2.02 -29.93
CA LYS A 325 14.52 2.77 -28.73
C LYS A 325 13.31 3.19 -27.91
N VAL A 326 13.44 3.03 -26.60
CA VAL A 326 12.54 3.61 -25.60
C VAL A 326 13.26 4.81 -24.98
N GLU A 327 13.15 5.98 -25.62
CA GLU A 327 13.93 7.16 -25.23
C GLU A 327 13.24 8.01 -24.16
N SER A 328 11.91 8.00 -24.07
CA SER A 328 11.16 8.91 -23.19
C SER A 328 10.43 8.16 -22.06
N PRO A 329 11.14 7.45 -21.16
CA PRO A 329 10.49 6.70 -20.10
C PRO A 329 9.72 7.66 -19.17
N ARG A 330 8.54 7.22 -18.74
CA ARG A 330 7.55 7.96 -17.96
C ARG A 330 7.72 7.53 -16.51
N LYS A 331 7.82 8.49 -15.59
CA LYS A 331 7.93 8.19 -14.15
C LYS A 331 6.76 7.29 -13.72
N GLY A 332 7.06 6.23 -12.97
CA GLY A 332 6.08 5.25 -12.51
C GLY A 332 5.65 4.22 -13.56
N TRP A 333 6.08 4.33 -14.82
CA TRP A 333 5.80 3.34 -15.85
C TRP A 333 6.90 2.29 -15.96
N SER A 334 6.49 1.04 -16.13
CA SER A 334 7.32 -0.12 -16.34
C SER A 334 7.32 -0.52 -17.81
N PHE A 335 8.49 -0.65 -18.43
CA PHE A 335 8.58 -1.48 -19.63
C PHE A 335 9.01 -2.90 -19.28
N MET A 336 8.48 -3.87 -20.02
CA MET A 336 8.65 -5.31 -19.83
C MET A 336 9.09 -5.94 -21.14
N HIS A 337 10.12 -6.80 -21.08
CA HIS A 337 10.64 -7.50 -22.26
C HIS A 337 11.26 -8.85 -21.88
N PRO A 338 11.37 -9.80 -22.82
CA PRO A 338 12.17 -11.02 -22.63
C PRO A 338 13.62 -10.69 -22.25
N GLY A 339 14.22 -11.44 -21.32
CA GLY A 339 15.60 -11.18 -20.87
C GLY A 339 16.68 -11.85 -21.72
N ARG A 340 16.38 -13.04 -22.23
CA ARG A 340 17.30 -13.90 -22.97
C ARG A 340 16.99 -13.95 -24.47
N LEU A 341 18.00 -14.34 -25.25
CA LEU A 341 17.96 -14.68 -26.68
C LEU A 341 17.60 -13.54 -27.65
N THR A 342 16.48 -12.85 -27.44
CA THR A 342 15.87 -11.96 -28.46
C THR A 342 16.09 -10.48 -28.23
N HIS A 343 16.19 -10.05 -26.97
CA HIS A 343 16.22 -8.63 -26.61
C HIS A 343 17.62 -8.22 -26.13
N TYR A 344 18.62 -8.38 -27.01
CA TYR A 344 19.96 -7.84 -26.75
C TYR A 344 19.87 -6.31 -26.76
N HIS A 345 20.16 -5.68 -25.62
CA HIS A 345 19.82 -4.28 -25.38
C HIS A 345 20.92 -3.51 -24.66
N GLU A 346 20.90 -2.18 -24.78
CA GLU A 346 21.86 -1.26 -24.16
C GLU A 346 21.13 -0.11 -23.44
N GLY A 347 21.76 0.37 -22.36
CA GLY A 347 21.34 1.58 -21.65
C GLY A 347 21.96 2.81 -22.29
N LEU A 348 21.15 3.66 -22.91
CA LEU A 348 21.62 4.86 -23.59
C LEU A 348 22.22 5.86 -22.57
N PRO A 349 23.25 6.64 -22.95
CA PRO A 349 23.95 7.54 -22.04
C PRO A 349 23.04 8.63 -21.44
N THR A 350 23.07 8.76 -20.12
CA THR A 350 22.57 9.92 -19.39
C THR A 350 23.59 11.05 -19.53
N THR A 351 23.16 12.19 -20.06
CA THR A 351 24.04 13.30 -20.47
C THR A 351 24.05 14.47 -19.49
N ARG A 352 22.98 14.62 -18.70
CA ARG A 352 22.89 15.59 -17.61
C ARG A 352 21.99 15.05 -16.49
N GLY A 353 22.21 15.53 -15.27
CA GLY A 353 21.39 15.18 -14.11
C GLY A 353 21.61 13.74 -13.65
N THR A 354 20.62 13.18 -12.95
CA THR A 354 20.68 11.80 -12.44
C THR A 354 19.45 11.02 -12.86
N ARG A 355 19.62 9.84 -13.44
CA ARG A 355 18.51 8.96 -13.84
C ARG A 355 18.44 7.77 -12.89
N TYR A 356 17.25 7.52 -12.33
CA TYR A 356 16.98 6.35 -11.50
C TYR A 356 15.99 5.41 -12.18
N ILE A 357 16.30 4.11 -12.16
CA ILE A 357 15.41 3.06 -12.63
C ILE A 357 15.40 1.91 -11.63
N MET A 358 14.24 1.26 -11.46
CA MET A 358 14.12 0.00 -10.71
C MET A 358 14.06 -1.15 -11.71
N VAL A 359 14.97 -2.12 -11.56
CA VAL A 359 15.10 -3.27 -12.46
C VAL A 359 14.84 -4.55 -11.69
N SER A 360 14.17 -5.51 -12.32
CA SER A 360 14.05 -6.87 -11.79
C SER A 360 14.16 -7.91 -12.88
N PHE A 361 15.03 -8.89 -12.63
CA PHE A 361 15.21 -10.08 -13.47
C PHE A 361 14.30 -11.18 -12.95
N VAL A 362 13.16 -11.35 -13.62
CA VAL A 362 12.07 -12.22 -13.16
C VAL A 362 12.12 -13.58 -13.87
N ASP A 363 11.88 -14.62 -13.08
CA ASP A 363 11.91 -16.04 -13.44
C ASP A 363 13.24 -16.43 -14.16
N PRO A 364 14.38 -16.31 -13.47
CA PRO A 364 15.73 -16.54 -14.03
C PRO A 364 16.05 -17.97 -14.47
#